data_AF-A0A191TPS5-F1
#
_entry.id   AF-A0A191TPS5-F1
#
_cell.length_a   1.000
_cell.length_b   1.000
_cell.length_c   1.000
_cell.angle_alpha   90.00
_cell.angle_beta   90.00
_cell.angle_gamma   90.00
#
_symmetry.space_group_name_H-M   'P 1'
#
loop_
_entity.id
_entity.type
_entity.pdbx_description
1 polymer ?
#
loop_
_entity_poly.entity_id
_entity_poly.type
_entity_poly.pdbx_seq_one_letter_code
_entity_poly.pdbx_strand_id
1 'polypeptide(L)'
;MLPYSFLLIAKLVNVPPDDLVTDFMDNLSCGSWKREGRDKAKEKLVDYFIAHGYGQDYYTEDDIRTMFKELDAIGVSWPDEGNSKMIDLYAKWRNKHYNYWFKKWWRKIRRKK
;
A
#
# COMPACT_ATOMS: atom_id res chain seq x y z
N MET A 1 -7.78 19.77 -5.49
CA MET A 1 -7.85 20.02 -6.95
C MET A 1 -6.61 19.37 -7.57
N LEU A 2 -6.77 18.57 -8.63
CA LEU A 2 -5.63 17.93 -9.30
C LEU A 2 -4.84 18.95 -10.14
N PRO A 3 -3.50 18.85 -10.22
CA PRO A 3 -2.70 19.76 -11.04
C PRO A 3 -3.09 19.69 -12.52
N TYR A 4 -3.13 20.83 -13.21
CA TYR A 4 -3.49 20.86 -14.63
C TYR A 4 -2.55 20.02 -15.50
N SER A 5 -1.25 20.05 -15.22
CA SER A 5 -0.26 19.19 -15.89
C SER A 5 -0.58 17.69 -15.76
N PHE A 6 -1.04 17.26 -14.58
CA PHE A 6 -1.49 15.88 -14.36
C PHE A 6 -2.72 15.54 -15.20
N LEU A 7 -3.70 16.46 -15.29
CA LEU A 7 -4.88 16.28 -16.13
C LEU A 7 -4.53 16.18 -17.62
N LEU A 8 -3.54 16.94 -18.09
CA LEU A 8 -3.04 16.86 -19.47
C LEU A 8 -2.41 15.49 -19.75
N ILE A 9 -1.60 14.96 -18.83
CA ILE A 9 -1.03 13.62 -18.95
C ILE A 9 -2.14 12.57 -19.00
N ALA A 10 -3.09 12.62 -18.07
CA ALA A 10 -4.23 11.70 -18.01
C ALA A 10 -5.02 11.69 -19.34
N LYS A 11 -5.26 12.87 -19.91
CA LYS A 11 -5.91 13.02 -21.21
C LYS A 11 -5.08 12.42 -22.36
N LEU A 12 -3.76 12.60 -22.36
CA LEU A 12 -2.87 12.07 -23.39
C LEU A 12 -2.81 10.54 -23.39
N VAL A 13 -2.79 9.92 -22.20
CA VAL A 13 -2.73 8.46 -22.06
C VAL A 13 -4.12 7.79 -22.07
N ASN A 14 -5.18 8.59 -22.20
CA ASN A 14 -6.58 8.15 -22.21
C ASN A 14 -6.96 7.31 -20.97
N VAL A 15 -6.56 7.78 -19.79
CA VAL A 15 -6.94 7.18 -18.50
C VAL A 15 -7.61 8.25 -17.64
N PRO A 16 -8.78 7.98 -17.02
CA PRO A 16 -9.40 8.91 -16.08
C PRO A 16 -8.42 9.30 -14.95
N PRO A 17 -8.32 10.60 -14.58
CA PRO A 17 -7.44 11.04 -13.51
C PRO A 17 -7.69 10.31 -12.17
N ASP A 18 -8.96 10.02 -11.88
CA ASP A 18 -9.36 9.32 -10.65
C ASP A 18 -8.86 7.87 -10.63
N ASP A 19 -8.80 7.20 -11.77
CA ASP A 19 -8.27 5.84 -11.89
C ASP A 19 -6.76 5.84 -11.62
N LEU A 20 -6.01 6.80 -12.15
CA LEU A 20 -4.57 6.94 -11.90
C LEU A 20 -4.27 7.17 -10.41
N VAL A 21 -5.05 8.03 -9.75
CA VAL A 21 -4.87 8.32 -8.32
C VAL A 21 -5.27 7.11 -7.49
N THR A 22 -6.37 6.44 -7.85
CA THR A 22 -6.83 5.22 -7.17
C THR A 22 -5.80 4.11 -7.30
N ASP A 23 -5.29 3.85 -8.50
CA ASP A 23 -4.25 2.84 -8.73
C ASP A 23 -2.95 3.17 -7.99
N PHE A 24 -2.55 4.45 -7.93
CA PHE A 24 -1.40 4.87 -7.14
C PHE A 24 -1.61 4.54 -5.65
N MET A 25 -2.75 4.91 -5.07
CA MET A 25 -3.05 4.67 -3.65
C MET A 25 -3.18 3.18 -3.33
N ASP A 26 -3.86 2.41 -4.18
CA ASP A 26 -4.03 0.98 -4.02
C ASP A 26 -2.70 0.24 -4.13
N ASN A 27 -1.85 0.60 -5.09
CA ASN A 27 -0.54 -0.03 -5.26
C ASN A 27 0.40 0.31 -4.11
N LEU A 28 0.47 1.59 -3.72
CA LEU A 28 1.32 2.02 -2.61
C LEU A 28 0.88 1.37 -1.29
N SER A 29 -0.42 1.24 -1.03
CA SER A 29 -0.94 0.59 0.17
C SER A 29 -0.85 -0.94 0.14
N CYS A 30 -0.31 -1.52 -0.93
CA CYS A 30 -0.25 -2.96 -1.18
C CYS A 30 -1.63 -3.64 -1.11
N GLY A 31 -2.65 -2.96 -1.65
CA GLY A 31 -4.04 -3.42 -1.67
C GLY A 31 -4.20 -4.84 -2.23
N SER A 32 -5.22 -5.55 -1.74
CA SER A 32 -5.55 -6.91 -2.16
C SER A 32 -6.41 -6.97 -3.44
N TRP A 33 -6.97 -5.84 -3.88
CA TRP A 33 -7.80 -5.75 -5.07
C TRP A 33 -6.94 -5.58 -6.32
N LYS A 34 -7.17 -6.40 -7.36
CA LYS A 34 -6.45 -6.37 -8.66
C LYS A 34 -4.92 -6.45 -8.55
N ARG A 35 -4.41 -7.51 -7.89
CA ARG A 35 -2.96 -7.70 -7.69
C ARG A 35 -2.19 -8.08 -8.96
N GLU A 36 -2.84 -8.72 -9.93
CA GLU A 36 -2.18 -9.26 -11.12
C GLU A 36 -1.41 -8.19 -11.90
N GLY A 37 -0.14 -8.47 -12.21
CA GLY A 37 0.74 -7.58 -12.98
C GLY A 37 1.24 -6.33 -12.23
N ARG A 38 0.93 -6.15 -10.94
CA ARG A 38 1.24 -4.90 -10.22
C ARG A 38 2.51 -4.92 -9.38
N ASP A 39 3.20 -6.05 -9.25
CA ASP A 39 4.35 -6.19 -8.35
C ASP A 39 5.47 -5.18 -8.64
N LYS A 40 5.81 -5.00 -9.92
CA LYS A 40 6.81 -4.01 -10.35
C LYS A 40 6.39 -2.57 -10.02
N ALA A 41 5.10 -2.26 -10.18
CA ALA A 41 4.59 -0.93 -9.87
C ALA A 41 4.69 -0.65 -8.36
N LYS A 42 4.32 -1.63 -7.52
CA LYS A 42 4.46 -1.53 -6.05
C LYS A 42 5.90 -1.28 -5.64
N GLU A 43 6.85 -2.04 -6.19
CA GLU A 43 8.28 -1.86 -5.90
C GLU A 43 8.75 -0.43 -6.21
N LYS A 44 8.39 0.10 -7.40
CA LYS A 44 8.73 1.48 -7.78
C LYS A 44 8.07 2.54 -6.91
N LEU A 45 6.86 2.29 -6.40
CA LEU A 45 6.20 3.20 -5.47
C LEU A 45 6.85 3.20 -4.09
N VAL A 46 7.34 2.05 -3.60
CA VAL A 46 8.13 2.00 -2.37
C VAL A 46 9.46 2.74 -2.54
N ASP A 47 10.14 2.55 -3.67
CA ASP A 47 11.37 3.30 -3.98
C ASP A 47 11.10 4.81 -4.05
N TYR A 48 10.01 5.24 -4.70
CA TYR A 48 9.59 6.65 -4.73
C TYR A 48 9.32 7.20 -3.32
N PHE A 49 8.60 6.44 -2.48
CA PHE A 49 8.28 6.82 -1.10
C PHE A 49 9.56 7.06 -0.28
N ILE A 50 10.55 6.18 -0.43
CA ILE A 50 11.85 6.28 0.22
C ILE A 50 12.65 7.46 -0.35
N ALA A 51 12.72 7.62 -1.67
CA ALA A 51 13.46 8.69 -2.31
C ALA A 51 12.94 10.10 -1.93
N HIS A 52 11.64 10.22 -1.63
CA HIS A 52 11.05 11.46 -1.14
C HIS A 52 11.36 11.74 0.35
N GLY A 53 11.97 10.79 1.07
CA GLY A 53 12.31 10.94 2.49
C GLY A 53 11.13 10.74 3.45
N TYR A 54 10.00 10.20 2.99
CA TYR A 54 8.83 10.04 3.85
C TYR A 54 9.09 9.11 5.03
N GLY A 55 8.88 9.61 6.25
CA GLY A 55 9.01 8.84 7.49
C GLY A 55 10.44 8.53 7.92
N GLN A 56 11.46 9.02 7.21
CA GLN A 56 12.87 8.71 7.49
C GLN A 56 13.40 9.32 8.80
N ASP A 57 12.74 10.35 9.33
CA ASP A 57 13.02 10.88 10.69
C ASP A 57 12.77 9.83 11.79
N TYR A 58 12.01 8.77 11.47
CA TYR A 58 11.54 7.79 12.44
C TYR A 58 12.05 6.38 12.16
N TYR A 59 12.25 6.05 10.88
CA TYR A 59 12.50 4.70 10.39
C TYR A 59 13.64 4.70 9.37
N THR A 60 14.42 3.61 9.36
CA THR A 60 15.40 3.39 8.29
C THR A 60 14.69 3.01 6.99
N GLU A 61 15.41 3.06 5.87
CA GLU A 61 14.86 2.55 4.60
C GLU A 61 14.44 1.08 4.70
N ASP A 62 15.24 0.25 5.37
CA ASP A 62 14.93 -1.16 5.59
C ASP A 62 13.65 -1.35 6.41
N ASP A 63 13.40 -0.48 7.39
CA ASP A 63 12.15 -0.48 8.16
C ASP A 63 10.95 -0.20 7.26
N ILE A 64 11.06 0.81 6.40
CA ILE A 64 10.01 1.20 5.45
C ILE A 64 9.78 0.07 4.43
N ARG A 65 10.83 -0.53 3.88
CA ARG A 65 10.70 -1.69 2.97
C ARG A 65 10.03 -2.87 3.67
N THR A 66 10.35 -3.11 4.93
CA THR A 66 9.73 -4.18 5.73
C THR A 66 8.25 -3.88 6.00
N MET A 67 7.89 -2.64 6.30
CA MET A 67 6.49 -2.20 6.46
C MET A 67 5.64 -2.56 5.24
N PHE A 68 6.09 -2.19 4.03
CA PHE A 68 5.36 -2.48 2.80
C PHE A 68 5.33 -3.98 2.48
N LYS A 69 6.42 -4.72 2.71
CA LYS A 69 6.42 -6.19 2.57
C LYS A 69 5.41 -6.87 3.48
N GLU A 70 5.28 -6.42 4.73
CA GLU A 70 4.29 -6.95 5.67
C GLU A 70 2.85 -6.67 5.23
N LEU A 71 2.57 -5.46 4.71
CA LEU A 71 1.26 -5.13 4.15
C LEU A 71 0.95 -5.96 2.90
N ASP A 72 1.93 -6.16 2.03
CA ASP A 72 1.75 -6.95 0.83
C ASP A 72 1.45 -8.42 1.15
N ALA A 73 2.10 -9.00 2.15
CA ALA A 73 1.84 -10.35 2.63
C ALA A 73 0.41 -10.54 3.15
N ILE A 74 -0.16 -9.53 3.81
CA ILE A 74 -1.58 -9.53 4.20
C ILE A 74 -2.45 -9.61 2.94
N GLY A 75 -2.13 -8.81 1.92
CA GLY A 75 -2.86 -8.80 0.65
C GLY A 75 -2.77 -10.10 -0.15
N VAL A 76 -1.62 -10.78 -0.13
CA VAL A 76 -1.44 -12.12 -0.74
C VAL A 76 -2.30 -13.18 -0.05
N SER A 77 -2.64 -13.00 1.22
CA SER A 77 -3.44 -13.95 1.99
C SER A 77 -4.95 -13.91 1.66
N TRP A 78 -5.33 -13.22 0.59
CA TRP A 78 -6.73 -13.10 0.15
C TRP A 78 -7.27 -14.47 -0.31
N PRO A 79 -8.47 -14.89 0.12
CA PRO A 79 -9.03 -16.18 -0.25
C PRO A 79 -9.74 -16.11 -1.60
N ASP A 80 -8.98 -16.17 -2.71
CA ASP A 80 -9.51 -16.07 -4.08
C ASP A 80 -10.63 -17.09 -4.39
N GLU A 81 -10.51 -18.31 -3.86
CA GLU A 81 -11.48 -19.40 -4.03
C GLU A 81 -12.40 -19.59 -2.80
N GLY A 82 -12.37 -18.64 -1.86
CA GLY A 82 -13.13 -18.71 -0.62
C GLY A 82 -14.62 -18.45 -0.79
N ASN A 83 -15.45 -19.17 -0.03
CA ASN A 83 -16.85 -18.81 0.11
C ASN A 83 -17.02 -17.51 0.91
N SER A 84 -18.24 -16.94 0.93
CA SER A 84 -18.55 -15.69 1.64
C SER A 84 -18.10 -15.71 3.12
N LYS A 85 -18.25 -16.84 3.81
CA LYS A 85 -17.81 -17.00 5.19
C LYS A 85 -16.28 -16.90 5.33
N MET A 86 -15.52 -17.43 4.39
CA MET A 86 -14.06 -17.33 4.36
C MET A 86 -13.61 -15.90 4.08
N ILE A 87 -14.30 -15.20 3.18
CA ILE A 87 -14.09 -13.77 2.90
C ILE A 87 -14.34 -12.93 4.16
N ASP A 88 -15.44 -13.18 4.87
CA ASP A 88 -15.77 -12.48 6.13
C ASP A 88 -14.74 -12.74 7.23
N LEU A 89 -14.27 -13.98 7.36
CA LEU A 89 -13.22 -14.36 8.31
C LEU A 89 -11.91 -13.65 7.97
N TYR A 90 -11.51 -13.65 6.71
CA TYR A 90 -10.34 -12.91 6.23
C TYR A 90 -10.49 -11.41 6.52
N ALA A 91 -11.63 -10.79 6.22
CA ALA A 91 -11.85 -9.36 6.46
C ALA A 91 -11.69 -9.01 7.96
N LYS A 92 -12.27 -9.82 8.85
CA LYS A 92 -12.10 -9.67 10.31
C LYS A 92 -10.65 -9.84 10.75
N TRP A 93 -9.97 -10.87 10.25
CA TRP A 93 -8.56 -11.13 10.53
C TRP A 93 -7.66 -9.99 10.04
N ARG A 94 -7.86 -9.52 8.81
CA ARG A 94 -7.13 -8.43 8.17
C ARG A 94 -7.24 -7.15 8.98
N ASN A 95 -8.45 -6.77 9.39
CA ASN A 95 -8.67 -5.58 10.20
C ASN A 95 -7.95 -5.67 11.56
N LYS A 96 -7.93 -6.85 12.19
CA LYS A 96 -7.15 -7.07 13.41
C LYS A 96 -5.64 -6.98 13.16
N HIS A 97 -5.17 -7.52 12.04
CA HIS A 97 -3.76 -7.48 11.65
C HIS A 97 -3.28 -6.07 11.33
N TYR A 98 -4.05 -5.25 10.60
CA TYR A 98 -3.71 -3.85 10.36
C TYR A 98 -3.54 -3.06 11.67
N ASN A 99 -4.44 -3.28 12.64
CA ASN A 99 -4.32 -2.66 13.95
C ASN A 99 -3.06 -3.11 14.72
N TYR A 100 -2.72 -4.39 14.64
CA TYR A 100 -1.50 -4.92 15.24
C TYR A 100 -0.24 -4.36 14.56
N TRP A 101 -0.20 -4.41 13.23
CA TRP A 101 0.87 -3.91 12.37
C TRP A 101 1.15 -2.43 12.67
N PHE A 102 0.12 -1.60 12.72
CA PHE A 102 0.27 -0.18 13.05
C PHE A 102 0.88 0.00 14.45
N LYS A 103 0.34 -0.70 15.46
CA LYS A 103 0.84 -0.62 16.84
C LYS A 103 2.29 -1.09 16.96
N LYS A 104 2.70 -2.11 16.20
CA LYS A 104 4.08 -2.62 16.17
C LYS A 104 5.05 -1.52 15.74
N TRP A 105 4.81 -0.91 14.58
CA TRP A 105 5.69 0.12 14.03
C TRP A 105 5.64 1.41 14.83
N TRP A 106 4.45 1.86 15.23
CA TRP A 106 4.28 3.03 16.10
C TRP A 106 5.06 2.93 17.42
N ARG A 107 5.03 1.76 18.08
CA ARG A 107 5.79 1.52 19.32
C ARG A 107 7.30 1.52 19.11
N LYS A 108 7.80 1.14 17.93
CA LYS A 108 9.24 1.13 17.63
C LYS A 108 9.83 2.53 17.77
N ILE A 109 9.16 3.55 17.21
CA ILE A 109 9.61 4.95 17.34
C ILE A 109 9.63 5.37 18.81
N ARG A 110 8.56 5.10 19.56
CA ARG A 110 8.40 5.60 20.93
C ARG A 110 9.32 4.94 21.95
N ARG A 111 10.00 3.85 21.59
CA ARG A 111 11.08 3.25 22.39
C ARG A 111 12.46 3.83 22.09
N LYS A 112 12.59 4.64 21.03
CA LYS A 112 13.84 5.34 20.68
C LYS A 112 13.95 6.73 21.35
N LYS A 113 12.85 7.23 21.92
CA LYS A 113 12.82 8.43 22.79
C LYS A 113 12.82 7.97 24.24
#